data_AF-A0A925K7Y6-F1
#
_entry.id   AF-A0A925K7Y6-F1
#
_cell.length_a   1.000
_cell.length_b   1.000
_cell.length_c   1.000
_cell.angle_alpha   90.00
_cell.angle_beta   90.00
_cell.angle_gamma   90.00
#
_symmetry.space_group_name_H-M   'P 1'
#
loop_
_entity.id
_entity.type
_entity.pdbx_description
1 polymer ?
#
loop_
_entity_poly.entity_id
_entity_poly.type
_entity_poly.pdbx_seq_one_letter_code
_entity_poly.pdbx_strand_id
1 'polypeptide(L)'
;MTAKTFIQSGIIETYCLGFTSGEENRMVEEMAATYLEVKQEIEKVRGSFKTFLLERNIQPSASVKTAVMNTVYSQQAVLKKEWVPLMNQPGDFARYIESAHANKLEAPPIFYDNIYVQELPSTREVINFAVWAKTGHEEEAHYDRNEYIAVLEGSCDMIMEGKILSYKKGEIIPIKAGIPHHAIITSQQPMFALVQRQLIS
;
A
#
# COMPACT_ATOMS: atom_id res chain seq x y z
N MET A 1 37.58 -30.82 15.36
CA MET A 1 38.04 -29.76 14.45
C MET A 1 38.40 -28.54 15.29
N THR A 2 39.46 -27.78 14.98
CA THR A 2 39.81 -26.56 15.75
C THR A 2 39.20 -25.33 15.10
N ALA A 3 38.99 -24.25 15.86
CA ALA A 3 38.49 -22.97 15.33
C ALA A 3 39.31 -22.49 14.13
N LYS A 4 40.65 -22.55 14.21
CA LYS A 4 41.55 -22.17 13.13
C LYS A 4 41.33 -22.99 11.85
N THR A 5 41.24 -24.32 11.96
CA THR A 5 41.00 -25.19 10.79
C THR A 5 39.62 -24.98 10.17
N PHE A 6 38.64 -24.62 11.01
CA PHE A 6 37.28 -24.34 10.56
C PHE A 6 37.20 -23.02 9.80
N ILE A 7 37.81 -21.96 10.34
CA ILE A 7 37.90 -20.64 9.70
C ILE A 7 38.60 -20.74 8.33
N GLN A 8 39.65 -21.55 8.23
CA GLN A 8 40.40 -21.73 6.97
C GLN A 8 39.70 -22.64 5.94
N SER A 9 38.54 -23.23 6.27
CA SER A 9 37.86 -24.19 5.39
C SER A 9 37.09 -23.54 4.23
N GLY A 10 36.81 -22.22 4.29
CA GLY A 10 35.97 -21.53 3.31
C GLY A 10 34.46 -21.70 3.52
N ILE A 11 34.05 -22.46 4.55
CA ILE A 11 32.62 -22.73 4.80
C ILE A 11 31.89 -21.50 5.34
N ILE A 12 32.59 -20.59 6.03
CA ILE A 12 32.01 -19.37 6.61
C ILE A 12 31.54 -18.42 5.49
N GLU A 13 32.33 -18.28 4.43
CA GLU A 13 32.01 -17.48 3.26
C GLU A 13 30.78 -18.03 2.54
N THR A 14 30.76 -19.34 2.34
CA THR A 14 29.64 -20.06 1.71
C THR A 14 28.36 -19.94 2.55
N TYR A 15 28.49 -20.02 3.87
CA TYR A 15 27.40 -19.80 4.83
C TYR A 15 26.87 -18.37 4.77
N CYS A 16 27.76 -17.38 4.77
CA CYS A 16 27.36 -15.97 4.71
C CYS A 16 26.68 -15.60 3.38
N LEU A 17 26.97 -16.31 2.29
CA LEU A 17 26.28 -16.18 1.01
C LEU A 17 24.96 -16.94 0.93
N GLY A 18 24.64 -17.80 1.91
CA GLY A 18 23.45 -18.63 1.93
C GLY A 18 23.51 -19.85 1.01
N PHE A 19 24.71 -20.32 0.67
CA PHE A 19 24.93 -21.47 -0.24
C PHE A 19 25.23 -22.79 0.48
N THR A 20 25.15 -22.81 1.80
CA THR A 20 25.33 -24.01 2.63
C THR A 20 24.04 -24.82 2.75
N SER A 21 24.19 -26.13 2.89
CA SER A 21 23.10 -27.04 3.26
C SER A 21 22.65 -26.83 4.71
N GLY A 22 21.49 -27.38 5.07
CA GLY A 22 20.99 -27.30 6.44
C GLY A 22 21.84 -28.05 7.48
N GLU A 23 22.68 -28.99 7.06
CA GLU A 23 23.68 -29.65 7.93
C GLU A 23 24.89 -28.75 8.16
N GLU A 24 25.41 -28.14 7.09
CA GLU A 24 26.51 -27.19 7.16
C GLU A 24 26.14 -25.93 7.96
N ASN A 25 24.90 -25.43 7.83
CA ASN A 25 24.39 -24.34 8.67
C ASN A 25 24.52 -24.67 10.16
N ARG A 26 24.05 -25.86 10.55
CA ARG A 26 24.13 -26.32 11.95
C ARG A 26 25.57 -26.43 12.40
N MET A 27 26.45 -27.00 11.58
CA MET A 27 27.88 -27.09 11.90
C MET A 27 28.51 -25.71 12.11
N VAL A 28 28.21 -24.73 11.26
CA VAL A 28 28.71 -23.34 11.41
C VAL A 28 28.17 -22.69 12.68
N GLU A 29 26.88 -22.87 12.97
CA GLU A 29 26.24 -22.31 14.16
C GLU A 29 26.77 -22.93 15.45
N GLU A 30 26.98 -24.25 15.49
CA GLU A 30 27.60 -24.97 16.61
C GLU A 30 29.04 -24.51 16.85
N MET A 31 29.83 -24.35 15.78
CA MET A 31 31.20 -23.85 15.86
C MET A 31 31.25 -22.39 16.33
N ALA A 32 30.31 -21.54 15.89
CA ALA A 32 30.19 -20.16 16.34
C ALA A 32 29.71 -20.04 17.81
N ALA A 33 28.88 -20.98 18.28
CA ALA A 33 28.47 -21.05 19.67
C ALA A 33 29.61 -21.52 20.59
N THR A 34 30.47 -22.40 20.08
CA THR A 34 31.59 -22.98 20.84
C THR A 34 32.82 -22.06 20.87
N TYR A 35 33.11 -21.37 19.76
CA TYR A 35 34.33 -20.58 19.59
C TYR A 35 34.03 -19.13 19.22
N LEU A 36 34.40 -18.19 20.09
CA LEU A 36 34.22 -16.76 19.86
C LEU A 36 34.90 -16.27 18.57
N GLU A 37 36.08 -16.81 18.23
CA GLU A 37 36.83 -16.48 17.02
C GLU A 37 36.05 -16.82 15.74
N VAL A 38 35.29 -17.92 15.73
CA VAL A 38 34.44 -18.31 14.58
C VAL A 38 33.30 -17.31 14.42
N LYS A 39 32.67 -16.89 15.51
CA LYS A 39 31.63 -15.85 15.49
C LYS A 39 32.17 -14.52 14.98
N GLN A 40 33.38 -14.13 15.40
CA GLN A 40 34.03 -12.91 14.94
C GLN A 40 34.34 -12.97 13.44
N GLU A 41 34.78 -14.12 12.92
CA GLU A 41 35.03 -14.27 11.49
C GLU A 41 33.73 -14.20 10.67
N ILE A 42 32.63 -14.81 11.14
CA ILE A 42 31.30 -14.68 10.50
C ILE A 42 30.91 -13.21 10.36
N GLU A 43 31.02 -12.43 11.43
CA GLU A 43 30.67 -11.01 11.40
C GLU A 43 31.62 -10.18 10.51
N LYS A 44 32.90 -10.54 10.47
CA LYS A 44 33.87 -9.92 9.56
C LYS A 44 33.53 -10.18 8.09
N VAL A 45 33.18 -11.42 7.74
CA VAL A 45 32.78 -11.79 6.38
C VAL A 45 31.44 -11.15 5.99
N ARG A 46 30.45 -11.12 6.89
CA ARG A 46 29.19 -10.37 6.68
C ARG A 46 29.45 -8.89 6.46
N GLY A 47 30.36 -8.32 7.25
CA GLY A 47 30.78 -6.93 7.14
C GLY A 47 31.40 -6.62 5.78
N SER A 48 32.30 -7.48 5.28
CA SER A 48 32.93 -7.27 3.97
C SER A 48 31.91 -7.34 2.82
N PHE A 49 30.96 -8.28 2.85
CA PHE A 49 29.86 -8.34 1.89
C PHE A 49 28.95 -7.12 1.98
N LYS A 50 28.60 -6.68 3.18
CA LYS A 50 27.80 -5.47 3.38
C LYS A 50 28.48 -4.25 2.77
N THR A 51 29.79 -4.06 2.98
CA THR A 51 30.56 -2.97 2.37
C THR A 51 30.53 -3.06 0.85
N PHE A 52 30.78 -4.24 0.28
CA PHE A 52 30.72 -4.47 -1.17
C PHE A 52 29.34 -4.15 -1.77
N LEU A 53 28.26 -4.52 -1.07
CA LEU A 53 26.89 -4.25 -1.51
C LEU A 53 26.53 -2.76 -1.42
N LEU A 54 26.99 -2.07 -0.37
CA LEU A 54 26.78 -0.62 -0.21
C LEU A 54 27.50 0.19 -1.28
N GLU A 55 28.71 -0.22 -1.68
CA GLU A 55 29.44 0.38 -2.80
C GLU A 55 28.73 0.17 -4.14
N ARG A 56 27.96 -0.91 -4.27
CA ARG A 56 27.22 -1.29 -5.48
C ARG A 56 25.71 -1.08 -5.34
N ASN A 57 25.33 0.07 -4.80
CA ASN A 57 23.95 0.43 -4.52
C ASN A 57 23.06 0.31 -5.78
N ILE A 58 22.28 -0.78 -5.88
CA ILE A 58 21.23 -0.94 -6.89
C ILE A 58 19.95 -0.39 -6.27
N GLN A 59 19.55 0.79 -6.73
CA GLN A 59 18.27 1.39 -6.33
C GLN A 59 17.12 0.64 -7.03
N PRO A 60 16.18 0.04 -6.27
CA PRO A 60 14.97 -0.51 -6.87
C PRO A 60 14.18 0.59 -7.58
N SER A 61 13.44 0.23 -8.63
CA SER A 61 12.52 1.17 -9.27
C SER A 61 11.43 1.63 -8.30
N ALA A 62 10.85 2.81 -8.56
CA ALA A 62 9.70 3.32 -7.81
C ALA A 62 8.56 2.30 -7.76
N SER A 63 8.35 1.54 -8.85
CA SER A 63 7.34 0.48 -8.93
C SER A 63 7.53 -0.65 -7.92
N VAL A 64 8.77 -1.04 -7.59
CA VAL A 64 9.02 -2.04 -6.56
C VAL A 64 8.56 -1.52 -5.20
N LYS A 65 8.86 -0.26 -4.88
CA LYS A 65 8.41 0.36 -3.64
C LYS A 65 6.88 0.41 -3.56
N THR A 66 6.22 0.92 -4.60
CA THR A 66 4.75 0.99 -4.65
C THR A 66 4.12 -0.39 -4.51
N ALA A 67 4.66 -1.42 -5.16
CA ALA A 67 4.14 -2.79 -5.06
C ALA A 67 4.27 -3.38 -3.63
N VAL A 68 5.42 -3.18 -2.98
CA VAL A 68 5.62 -3.62 -1.59
C VAL A 68 4.68 -2.86 -0.65
N MET A 69 4.58 -1.54 -0.79
CA MET A 69 3.72 -0.72 0.07
C MET A 69 2.24 -1.03 -0.10
N ASN A 70 1.77 -1.27 -1.33
CA ASN A 70 0.39 -1.71 -1.57
C ASN A 70 0.12 -3.08 -0.93
N THR A 71 1.10 -3.99 -0.92
CA THR A 71 0.99 -5.29 -0.25
C THR A 71 0.82 -5.11 1.26
N VAL A 72 1.66 -4.28 1.88
CA VAL A 72 1.58 -3.95 3.31
C VAL A 72 0.23 -3.29 3.63
N TYR A 73 -0.21 -2.36 2.78
CA TYR A 73 -1.52 -1.71 2.91
C TYR A 73 -2.66 -2.73 2.87
N SER A 74 -2.70 -3.63 1.89
CA SER A 74 -3.73 -4.66 1.78
C SER A 74 -3.78 -5.56 3.02
N GLN A 75 -2.63 -5.92 3.60
CA GLN A 75 -2.57 -6.67 4.85
C GLN A 75 -3.17 -5.87 6.03
N GLN A 76 -2.88 -4.57 6.13
CA GLN A 76 -3.49 -3.71 7.15
C GLN A 76 -5.00 -3.60 6.97
N ALA A 77 -5.49 -3.43 5.74
CA ALA A 77 -6.93 -3.35 5.43
C ALA A 77 -7.71 -4.66 5.68
N VAL A 78 -7.02 -5.80 5.72
CA VAL A 78 -7.61 -7.08 6.17
C VAL A 78 -7.72 -7.12 7.70
N LEU A 79 -6.70 -6.64 8.41
CA LEU A 79 -6.62 -6.73 9.87
C LEU A 79 -7.45 -5.65 10.58
N LYS A 80 -7.54 -4.45 10.00
CA LYS A 80 -8.15 -3.27 10.59
C LYS A 80 -9.28 -2.76 9.70
N LYS A 81 -10.50 -2.76 10.22
CA LYS A 81 -11.68 -2.40 9.44
C LYS A 81 -11.69 -0.91 9.04
N GLU A 82 -11.04 -0.06 9.82
CA GLU A 82 -10.90 1.38 9.56
C GLU A 82 -10.13 1.67 8.27
N TRP A 83 -9.34 0.72 7.78
CA TRP A 83 -8.56 0.87 6.56
C TRP A 83 -9.39 0.43 5.36
N VAL A 84 -9.66 1.39 4.46
CA VAL A 84 -10.45 1.14 3.25
C VAL A 84 -9.70 0.16 2.34
N PRO A 85 -10.30 -0.97 1.91
CA PRO A 85 -9.65 -1.90 0.99
C PRO A 85 -9.22 -1.21 -0.32
N LEU A 86 -8.22 -1.78 -1.01
CA LEU A 86 -7.80 -1.27 -2.31
C LEU A 86 -8.92 -1.44 -3.35
N MET A 87 -9.39 -0.33 -3.91
CA MET A 87 -10.54 -0.32 -4.84
C MET A 87 -10.21 -0.81 -6.25
N ASN A 88 -8.92 -0.88 -6.60
CA ASN A 88 -8.44 -1.43 -7.87
C ASN A 88 -8.32 -2.96 -7.86
N GLN A 89 -8.64 -3.61 -6.74
CA GLN A 89 -8.61 -5.06 -6.60
C GLN A 89 -10.04 -5.61 -6.51
N PRO A 90 -10.28 -6.85 -6.98
CA PRO A 90 -11.55 -7.52 -6.74
C PRO A 90 -11.85 -7.60 -5.24
N GLY A 91 -13.07 -7.29 -4.83
CA GLY A 91 -13.47 -7.30 -3.44
C GLY A 91 -14.97 -7.17 -3.26
N ASP A 92 -15.43 -7.49 -2.04
CA ASP A 92 -16.81 -7.29 -1.64
C ASP A 92 -17.07 -5.82 -1.27
N PHE A 93 -18.07 -5.21 -1.93
CA PHE A 93 -18.47 -3.84 -1.66
C PHE A 93 -18.86 -3.62 -0.19
N ALA A 94 -19.37 -4.64 0.49
CA ALA A 94 -19.72 -4.58 1.91
C ALA A 94 -18.54 -4.15 2.79
N ARG A 95 -17.29 -4.43 2.38
CA ARG A 95 -16.11 -4.00 3.13
C ARG A 95 -15.94 -2.48 3.17
N TYR A 96 -16.38 -1.75 2.15
CA TYR A 96 -16.35 -0.27 2.18
C TYR A 96 -17.36 0.28 3.20
N ILE A 97 -18.51 -0.37 3.32
CA ILE A 97 -19.53 -0.03 4.33
C ILE A 97 -18.97 -0.32 5.73
N GLU A 98 -18.33 -1.48 5.91
CA GLU A 98 -17.65 -1.82 7.17
C GLU A 98 -16.59 -0.78 7.55
N SER A 99 -15.78 -0.32 6.58
CA SER A 99 -14.79 0.73 6.82
C SER A 99 -15.43 2.06 7.21
N ALA A 100 -16.55 2.45 6.57
CA ALA A 100 -17.27 3.65 6.97
C ALA A 100 -17.79 3.55 8.41
N HIS A 101 -18.36 2.40 8.79
CA HIS A 101 -18.83 2.16 10.16
C HIS A 101 -17.68 2.13 11.18
N ALA A 102 -16.56 1.48 10.86
CA ALA A 102 -15.41 1.38 11.73
C ALA A 102 -14.77 2.77 12.01
N ASN A 103 -14.77 3.64 11.00
CA ASN A 103 -14.34 5.03 11.15
C ASN A 103 -15.40 5.94 11.78
N LYS A 104 -16.58 5.41 12.15
CA LYS A 104 -17.69 6.18 12.71
C LYS A 104 -18.06 7.39 11.85
N LEU A 105 -18.09 7.17 10.54
CA LEU A 105 -18.48 8.21 9.60
C LEU A 105 -19.97 8.51 9.78
N GLU A 106 -20.25 9.75 10.16
CA GLU A 106 -21.60 10.27 10.30
C GLU A 106 -21.81 11.37 9.28
N ALA A 107 -23.07 11.57 8.87
CA ALA A 107 -23.41 12.68 8.00
C ALA A 107 -22.91 13.99 8.64
N PRO A 108 -22.25 14.86 7.87
CA PRO A 108 -21.73 16.12 8.40
C PRO A 108 -22.84 16.99 9.00
N PRO A 109 -22.49 17.96 9.85
CA PRO A 109 -23.43 18.99 10.29
C PRO A 109 -24.18 19.59 9.10
N ILE A 110 -25.45 19.95 9.29
CA ILE A 110 -26.37 20.40 8.21
C ILE A 110 -25.77 21.55 7.36
N PHE A 111 -24.87 22.34 7.92
CA PHE A 111 -24.22 23.49 7.28
C PHE A 111 -22.83 23.14 6.74
N TYR A 112 -22.81 22.65 5.51
CA TYR A 112 -21.66 22.68 4.61
C TYR A 112 -22.14 23.09 3.22
N ASP A 113 -21.32 23.79 2.45
CA ASP A 113 -21.79 24.40 1.20
C ASP A 113 -22.09 23.35 0.13
N ASN A 114 -21.07 22.65 -0.35
CA ASN A 114 -21.23 21.62 -1.38
C ASN A 114 -20.51 20.33 -1.02
N ILE A 115 -19.21 20.42 -0.68
CA ILE A 115 -18.36 19.26 -0.38
C ILE A 115 -17.95 19.32 1.09
N TYR A 116 -18.17 18.23 1.80
CA TYR A 116 -17.55 17.97 3.10
C TYR A 116 -16.64 16.76 2.98
N VAL A 117 -15.41 16.89 3.49
CA VAL A 117 -14.38 15.85 3.41
C VAL A 117 -13.91 15.49 4.82
N GLN A 118 -13.81 14.19 5.09
CA GLN A 118 -13.17 13.67 6.28
C GLN A 118 -12.02 12.73 5.88
N GLU A 119 -10.82 13.01 6.37
CA GLU A 119 -9.66 12.16 6.14
C GLU A 119 -9.83 10.78 6.81
N LEU A 120 -9.34 9.75 6.13
CA LEU A 120 -9.33 8.37 6.60
C LEU A 120 -7.89 7.86 6.71
N PRO A 121 -7.65 6.74 7.42
CA PRO A 121 -6.34 6.12 7.48
C PRO A 121 -5.72 5.97 6.09
N SER A 122 -4.54 6.55 5.92
CA SER A 122 -3.87 6.75 4.63
C SER A 122 -2.38 6.47 4.73
N THR A 123 -1.76 6.22 3.58
CA THR A 123 -0.31 6.20 3.41
C THR A 123 0.10 7.19 2.32
N ARG A 124 1.39 7.29 2.04
CA ARG A 124 1.89 8.06 0.89
C ARG A 124 1.37 7.48 -0.42
N GLU A 125 1.32 6.16 -0.55
CA GLU A 125 0.94 5.45 -1.77
C GLU A 125 -0.58 5.37 -1.95
N VAL A 126 -1.36 5.36 -0.86
CA VAL A 126 -2.82 5.23 -0.89
C VAL A 126 -3.45 6.28 0.03
N ILE A 127 -4.11 7.27 -0.56
CA ILE A 127 -4.80 8.34 0.17
C ILE A 127 -6.28 8.01 0.19
N ASN A 128 -6.92 8.07 1.36
CA ASN A 128 -8.33 7.78 1.54
C ASN A 128 -9.04 8.97 2.21
N PHE A 129 -10.24 9.26 1.75
CA PHE A 129 -11.11 10.23 2.38
C PHE A 129 -12.58 9.88 2.14
N ALA A 130 -13.42 10.30 3.07
CA ALA A 130 -14.87 10.24 2.98
C ALA A 130 -15.40 11.58 2.46
N VAL A 131 -16.32 11.53 1.50
CA VAL A 131 -16.88 12.73 0.85
C VAL A 131 -18.38 12.70 0.91
N TRP A 132 -18.96 13.83 1.32
CA TRP A 132 -20.36 14.16 1.13
C TRP A 132 -20.46 15.31 0.16
N ALA A 133 -21.11 15.09 -0.99
CA ALA A 133 -21.27 16.08 -2.04
C ALA A 133 -22.75 16.37 -2.29
N LYS A 134 -23.14 17.66 -2.29
CA LYS A 134 -24.52 18.08 -2.57
C LYS A 134 -24.81 18.23 -4.05
N THR A 135 -23.92 18.90 -4.77
CA THR A 135 -24.09 19.19 -6.20
C THR A 135 -23.02 18.51 -7.07
N GLY A 136 -21.84 18.21 -6.49
CA GLY A 136 -20.76 17.51 -7.18
C GLY A 136 -19.43 18.23 -7.00
N HIS A 137 -18.51 18.12 -7.95
CA HIS A 137 -17.26 18.86 -7.94
C HIS A 137 -16.93 19.40 -9.34
N GLU A 138 -16.11 20.45 -9.40
CA GLU A 138 -15.60 21.01 -10.65
C GLU A 138 -14.60 20.05 -11.32
N GLU A 139 -14.26 20.31 -12.58
CA GLU A 139 -13.32 19.47 -13.32
C GLU A 139 -11.93 19.47 -12.67
N GLU A 140 -11.44 18.27 -12.34
CA GLU A 140 -10.09 18.05 -11.82
C GLU A 140 -9.39 16.91 -12.56
N ALA A 141 -8.06 16.87 -12.43
CA ALA A 141 -7.23 15.79 -12.96
C ALA A 141 -6.03 15.54 -12.04
N HIS A 142 -5.65 14.28 -11.90
CA HIS A 142 -4.48 13.86 -11.13
C HIS A 142 -3.53 13.06 -12.02
N TYR A 143 -2.27 13.49 -12.12
CA TYR A 143 -1.31 12.88 -13.05
C TYR A 143 -0.46 11.77 -12.44
N ASP A 144 -0.33 11.75 -11.11
CA ASP A 144 0.48 10.77 -10.37
C ASP A 144 -0.36 9.70 -9.70
N ARG A 145 -1.69 9.73 -9.84
CA ARG A 145 -2.60 8.83 -9.11
C ARG A 145 -3.78 8.40 -9.97
N ASN A 146 -4.16 7.13 -9.82
CA ASN A 146 -5.50 6.67 -10.17
C ASN A 146 -6.43 6.99 -9.01
N GLU A 147 -7.66 7.41 -9.32
CA GLU A 147 -8.70 7.68 -8.34
C GLU A 147 -9.83 6.67 -8.45
N TYR A 148 -10.38 6.31 -7.30
CA TYR A 148 -11.49 5.39 -7.19
C TYR A 148 -12.52 5.98 -6.23
N ILE A 149 -13.79 5.93 -6.62
CA ILE A 149 -14.90 6.45 -5.80
C ILE A 149 -15.88 5.30 -5.57
N ALA A 150 -16.02 4.83 -4.34
CA ALA A 150 -17.05 3.88 -3.96
C ALA A 150 -18.30 4.64 -3.48
N VAL A 151 -19.42 4.50 -4.18
CA VAL A 151 -20.67 5.21 -3.87
C VAL A 151 -21.44 4.46 -2.78
N LEU A 152 -21.47 4.98 -1.55
CA LEU A 152 -22.14 4.36 -0.42
C LEU A 152 -23.61 4.76 -0.31
N GLU A 153 -23.94 6.02 -0.67
CA GLU A 153 -25.31 6.53 -0.78
C GLU A 153 -25.44 7.57 -1.90
N GLY A 154 -26.66 7.72 -2.41
CA GLY A 154 -26.95 8.66 -3.50
C GLY A 154 -26.55 8.12 -4.88
N SER A 155 -26.44 9.06 -5.81
CA SER A 155 -26.05 8.79 -7.20
C SER A 155 -25.44 10.04 -7.84
N CYS A 156 -24.61 9.82 -8.86
CA CYS A 156 -24.03 10.90 -9.65
C CYS A 156 -23.91 10.52 -11.13
N ASP A 157 -23.79 11.54 -11.96
CA ASP A 157 -23.24 11.43 -13.30
C ASP A 157 -21.79 11.86 -13.24
N MET A 158 -20.88 10.99 -13.70
CA MET A 158 -19.47 11.29 -13.85
C MET A 158 -19.19 11.63 -15.31
N ILE A 159 -18.66 12.83 -15.55
CA ILE A 159 -18.30 13.30 -16.87
C ILE A 159 -16.80 13.17 -17.02
N MET A 160 -16.36 12.29 -17.92
CA MET A 160 -14.95 12.04 -18.21
C MET A 160 -14.79 11.51 -19.63
N GLU A 161 -13.67 11.83 -20.29
CA GLU A 161 -13.38 11.40 -21.67
C GLU A 161 -14.50 11.76 -22.69
N GLY A 162 -15.20 12.89 -22.46
CA GLY A 162 -16.31 13.34 -23.31
C GLY A 162 -17.59 12.48 -23.19
N LYS A 163 -17.68 11.61 -22.18
CA LYS A 163 -18.84 10.75 -21.91
C LYS A 163 -19.45 11.12 -20.56
N ILE A 164 -20.75 10.84 -20.44
CA ILE A 164 -21.48 10.90 -19.18
C ILE A 164 -21.77 9.45 -18.76
N LEU A 165 -21.29 9.07 -17.59
CA LEU A 165 -21.46 7.75 -17.01
C LEU A 165 -22.20 7.88 -15.66
N SER A 166 -23.38 7.30 -15.55
CA SER A 166 -24.18 7.35 -14.32
C SER A 166 -23.79 6.25 -13.35
N TYR A 167 -23.64 6.61 -12.08
CA TYR A 167 -23.29 5.70 -10.98
C TYR A 167 -24.22 5.89 -9.79
N LYS A 168 -24.44 4.81 -9.04
CA LYS A 168 -25.30 4.78 -7.86
C LYS A 168 -24.68 3.95 -6.74
N LYS A 169 -25.35 3.98 -5.57
CA LYS A 169 -25.02 3.14 -4.42
C LYS A 169 -24.63 1.70 -4.81
N GLY A 170 -23.48 1.25 -4.32
CA GLY A 170 -22.95 -0.10 -4.55
C GLY A 170 -21.95 -0.20 -5.70
N GLU A 171 -21.70 0.90 -6.42
CA GLU A 171 -20.79 0.92 -7.57
C GLU A 171 -19.47 1.65 -7.25
N ILE A 172 -18.42 1.30 -8.00
CA ILE A 172 -17.10 1.93 -7.94
C ILE A 172 -16.87 2.66 -9.26
N ILE A 173 -16.42 3.91 -9.16
CA ILE A 173 -16.02 4.75 -10.30
C ILE A 173 -14.50 4.70 -10.40
N PRO A 174 -13.92 4.05 -11.43
CA PRO A 174 -12.48 4.07 -11.66
C PRO A 174 -12.10 5.24 -12.58
N ILE A 175 -11.15 6.06 -12.14
CA ILE A 175 -10.66 7.22 -12.87
C ILE A 175 -9.15 7.08 -13.04
N LYS A 176 -8.68 6.98 -14.28
CA LYS A 176 -7.26 6.82 -14.57
C LYS A 176 -6.53 8.14 -14.41
N ALA A 177 -5.26 8.06 -14.04
CA ALA A 177 -4.38 9.22 -14.00
C ALA A 177 -4.40 10.01 -15.32
N GLY A 178 -4.46 11.33 -15.21
CA GLY A 178 -4.47 12.27 -16.33
C GLY A 178 -5.81 12.44 -17.02
N ILE A 179 -6.88 11.75 -16.60
CA ILE A 179 -8.23 11.93 -17.13
C ILE A 179 -8.94 13.07 -16.38
N PRO A 180 -9.26 14.20 -17.04
CA PRO A 180 -10.10 15.22 -16.46
C PRO A 180 -11.50 14.67 -16.21
N HIS A 181 -12.04 14.96 -15.04
CA HIS A 181 -13.33 14.45 -14.62
C HIS A 181 -14.06 15.44 -13.72
N HIS A 182 -15.39 15.47 -13.82
CA HIS A 182 -16.26 16.19 -12.89
C HIS A 182 -17.52 15.38 -12.60
N ALA A 183 -18.00 15.47 -11.36
CA ALA A 183 -19.22 14.79 -10.94
C ALA A 183 -20.39 15.77 -10.81
N ILE A 184 -21.59 15.34 -11.19
CA ILE A 184 -22.86 16.01 -10.91
C ILE A 184 -23.73 15.07 -10.08
N ILE A 185 -24.17 15.50 -8.90
CA ILE A 185 -25.04 14.67 -8.05
C ILE A 185 -26.46 14.65 -8.62
N THR A 186 -27.01 13.45 -8.77
CA THR A 186 -28.34 13.22 -9.37
C THR A 186 -29.39 12.78 -8.35
N SER A 187 -28.96 12.41 -7.14
CA SER A 187 -29.87 12.08 -6.02
C SER A 187 -30.42 13.33 -5.34
N GLN A 188 -31.61 13.22 -4.74
CA GLN A 188 -32.22 14.31 -3.96
C GLN A 188 -31.45 14.62 -2.66
N GLN A 189 -30.78 13.61 -2.11
CA GLN A 189 -29.91 13.72 -0.96
C GLN A 189 -28.44 13.81 -1.40
N PRO A 190 -27.55 14.36 -0.56
CA PRO A 190 -26.12 14.38 -0.85
C PRO A 190 -25.59 12.97 -1.13
N MET A 191 -24.69 12.86 -2.09
CA MET A 191 -23.96 11.62 -2.33
C MET A 191 -22.94 11.44 -1.22
N PHE A 192 -22.89 10.24 -0.63
CA PHE A 192 -21.85 9.83 0.30
C PHE A 192 -20.97 8.78 -0.37
N ALA A 193 -19.67 9.05 -0.43
CA ALA A 193 -18.70 8.17 -1.06
C ALA A 193 -17.41 8.05 -0.26
N LEU A 194 -16.74 6.92 -0.43
CA LEU A 194 -15.33 6.78 -0.08
C LEU A 194 -14.50 7.02 -1.33
N VAL A 195 -13.49 7.87 -1.23
CA VAL A 195 -12.59 8.18 -2.33
C VAL A 195 -11.19 7.70 -1.97
N GLN A 196 -10.53 7.06 -2.94
CA GLN A 196 -9.19 6.52 -2.79
C GLN A 196 -8.31 6.93 -3.97
N ARG A 197 -7.20 7.61 -3.69
CA ARG A 197 -6.20 8.00 -4.70
C ARG A 197 -4.93 7.17 -4.52
N GLN A 198 -4.64 6.32 -5.50
CA GLN A 198 -3.52 5.37 -5.49
C GLN A 198 -2.39 5.83 -6.42
N LEU A 199 -1.16 5.94 -5.88
CA LEU A 199 0.03 6.37 -6.62
C LEU A 199 0.33 5.44 -7.81
N ILE A 200 0.46 6.01 -9.01
CA ILE A 200 0.99 5.29 -10.17
C ILE A 200 2.51 5.31 -10.09
N SER A 201 3.12 4.14 -10.30
CA SER A 201 4.56 3.95 -10.21
C SER A 201 5.34 4.53 -11.38
#